data_AF-A0A366CYY0-F1
#
_entry.id   AF-A0A366CYY0-F1
#
_cell.length_a   1.000
_cell.length_b   1.000
_cell.length_c   1.000
_cell.angle_alpha   90.00
_cell.angle_beta   90.00
_cell.angle_gamma   90.00
#
_symmetry.space_group_name_H-M   'P 1'
#
loop_
_entity.id
_entity.type
_entity.pdbx_description
1 polymer ?
#
loop_
_entity_poly.entity_id
_entity_poly.type
_entity_poly.pdbx_seq_one_letter_code
_entity_poly.pdbx_strand_id
1 'polypeptide(L)'
;MKNDDVLFCRKAVVNHKSQTMAYHLLHPEDALYHDEQAFFSSLFVDVNLNELTQQKVIFFIGSIEQLSKLPELNGLQVTLFIDCSTLDQKKYMDSLSESRLDGYQFGLINPEPNDYDSEFMNLFSYVLYDLEQCSLDSILVSSQHPDIALKNIWIHKVERAQDFERLKESLPDAYFSGTFIRKMTKIKGKRVIAYKDILIELLNHLNNHQTSPRLLADCIERDPTLTYRIIKLTHTARYHSQFNVTNAQRAVEIIGVRDLVKWVGLVMLSSVPGKPDCLFSMAVSRACFCHNISAVLFPKLEGAFLVGLFSYLPSFYDEDLATLLKDLPLDTNITKALLEYQGNLGGVLRMVEAYESGRWEKIPFEQLAMKNISKEALKNLYIDSLNMAKEMSQI
;
A
#
# COMPACT_ATOMS: atom_id res chain seq x y z
N MET A 1 16.64 2.14 -6.58
CA MET A 1 16.80 1.06 -5.57
C MET A 1 15.74 1.32 -4.52
N LYS A 2 14.62 0.58 -4.58
CA LYS A 2 14.31 -0.59 -3.73
C LYS A 2 14.29 -0.23 -2.24
N ASN A 3 13.09 -0.03 -1.68
CA ASN A 3 12.35 -1.12 -1.03
C ASN A 3 10.85 -0.84 -1.20
N ASP A 4 10.25 -1.55 -2.15
CA ASP A 4 8.80 -1.71 -2.27
C ASP A 4 8.43 -2.88 -1.33
N ASP A 5 7.97 -2.62 -0.11
CA ASP A 5 7.43 -3.69 0.73
C ASP A 5 6.01 -3.99 0.22
N VAL A 6 5.96 -4.68 -0.90
CA VAL A 6 4.73 -5.29 -1.40
C VAL A 6 4.31 -6.31 -0.35
N LEU A 7 3.11 -6.20 0.22
CA LEU A 7 2.62 -7.17 1.21
C LEU A 7 2.23 -8.50 0.53
N PHE A 8 1.58 -8.42 -0.63
CA PHE A 8 1.26 -9.54 -1.51
C PHE A 8 0.87 -9.05 -2.90
N CYS A 9 1.00 -9.91 -3.90
CA CYS A 9 0.44 -9.72 -5.22
C CYS A 9 -0.91 -10.46 -5.31
N ARG A 10 -1.86 -9.92 -6.10
CA ARG A 10 -3.04 -10.68 -6.51
C ARG A 10 -3.11 -10.83 -8.01
N LYS A 11 -3.46 -12.01 -8.49
CA LYS A 11 -3.80 -12.29 -9.89
C LYS A 11 -5.29 -12.52 -10.00
N ALA A 12 -5.94 -11.85 -10.95
CA ALA A 12 -7.34 -12.13 -11.25
C ALA A 12 -7.46 -13.51 -11.91
N VAL A 13 -8.45 -14.25 -11.46
CA VAL A 13 -8.89 -15.50 -12.09
C VAL A 13 -10.23 -15.20 -12.74
N VAL A 14 -10.28 -15.33 -14.07
CA VAL A 14 -11.41 -14.87 -14.88
C VAL A 14 -12.14 -16.01 -15.56
N ASN A 15 -13.42 -15.82 -15.87
CA ASN A 15 -14.17 -16.74 -16.72
C ASN A 15 -13.95 -16.45 -18.22
N HIS A 16 -14.58 -17.23 -19.10
CA HIS A 16 -14.55 -17.05 -20.56
C HIS A 16 -15.03 -15.67 -21.06
N LYS A 17 -15.77 -14.92 -20.25
CA LYS A 17 -16.24 -13.53 -20.52
C LYS A 17 -15.28 -12.47 -19.96
N SER A 18 -14.10 -12.88 -19.48
CA SER A 18 -13.12 -12.02 -18.82
C SER A 18 -13.65 -11.33 -17.56
N GLN A 19 -14.66 -11.90 -16.89
CA GLN A 19 -15.16 -11.42 -15.61
C GLN A 19 -14.37 -12.07 -14.47
N THR A 20 -13.96 -11.29 -13.48
CA THR A 20 -13.22 -11.79 -12.31
C THR A 20 -14.14 -12.62 -11.40
N MET A 21 -13.78 -13.89 -11.24
CA MET A 21 -14.47 -14.86 -10.40
C MET A 21 -13.79 -15.03 -9.05
N ALA A 22 -12.45 -15.06 -9.06
CA ALA A 22 -11.62 -15.21 -7.86
C ALA A 22 -10.35 -14.36 -7.94
N TYR A 23 -9.67 -14.20 -6.80
CA TYR A 23 -8.34 -13.62 -6.73
C TYR A 23 -7.34 -14.62 -6.17
N HIS A 24 -6.29 -14.88 -6.94
CA HIS A 24 -5.17 -15.69 -6.49
C HIS A 24 -4.12 -14.80 -5.80
N LEU A 25 -3.85 -15.04 -4.52
CA LEU A 25 -2.88 -14.26 -3.72
C LEU A 25 -1.49 -14.93 -3.79
N LEU A 26 -0.45 -14.10 -3.88
CA LEU A 26 0.94 -14.49 -4.11
C LEU A 26 1.88 -13.67 -3.24
N HIS A 27 2.97 -14.25 -2.78
CA HIS A 27 4.02 -13.47 -2.12
C HIS A 27 4.79 -12.66 -3.18
N PRO A 28 5.21 -11.42 -2.92
CA PRO A 28 5.90 -10.61 -3.91
C PRO A 28 7.32 -11.08 -4.22
N GLU A 29 7.93 -11.85 -3.31
CA GLU A 29 9.29 -12.39 -3.45
C GLU A 29 9.30 -13.88 -3.86
N ASP A 30 8.24 -14.36 -4.53
CA ASP A 30 8.00 -15.74 -5.03
C ASP A 30 9.10 -16.35 -5.95
N ALA A 31 10.32 -15.83 -5.94
CA ALA A 31 11.50 -16.48 -6.52
C ALA A 31 12.47 -17.06 -5.47
N LEU A 32 12.38 -16.70 -4.18
CA LEU A 32 13.46 -16.99 -3.20
C LEU A 32 13.04 -17.42 -1.78
N TYR A 33 11.77 -17.27 -1.36
CA TYR A 33 11.34 -17.64 0.00
C TYR A 33 10.60 -18.98 0.03
N HIS A 34 11.07 -19.89 0.89
CA HIS A 34 10.54 -21.25 1.10
C HIS A 34 9.47 -21.34 2.21
N ASP A 35 9.00 -20.21 2.75
CA ASP A 35 8.11 -20.21 3.92
C ASP A 35 6.72 -19.61 3.61
N GLU A 36 5.96 -20.32 2.78
CA GLU A 36 4.59 -19.97 2.39
C GLU A 36 3.61 -19.97 3.59
N GLN A 37 3.95 -20.66 4.69
CA GLN A 37 3.14 -20.74 5.91
C GLN A 37 3.11 -19.43 6.71
N ALA A 38 4.28 -18.80 6.90
CA ALA A 38 4.37 -17.50 7.55
C ALA A 38 3.61 -16.42 6.75
N PHE A 39 3.68 -16.51 5.43
CA PHE A 39 2.92 -15.64 4.53
C PHE A 39 1.41 -15.85 4.65
N PHE A 40 0.93 -17.09 4.58
CA PHE A 40 -0.50 -17.37 4.71
C PHE A 40 -1.05 -16.86 6.03
N SER A 41 -0.39 -17.12 7.16
CA SER A 41 -0.87 -16.68 8.48
C SER A 41 -0.88 -15.15 8.65
N SER A 42 0.16 -14.43 8.19
CA SER A 42 0.22 -12.96 8.23
C SER A 42 -0.89 -12.29 7.41
N LEU A 43 -1.32 -12.88 6.28
CA LEU A 43 -2.41 -12.32 5.45
C LEU A 43 -3.74 -12.19 6.21
N PHE A 44 -4.04 -13.07 7.15
CA PHE A 44 -5.31 -13.05 7.90
C PHE A 44 -5.25 -12.20 9.18
N VAL A 45 -4.05 -11.87 9.66
CA VAL A 45 -3.84 -11.07 10.87
C VAL A 45 -3.64 -9.60 10.55
N ASP A 46 -2.83 -9.30 9.53
CA ASP A 46 -2.34 -7.95 9.26
C ASP A 46 -3.14 -7.20 8.19
N VAL A 47 -4.11 -7.86 7.53
CA VAL A 47 -4.81 -7.33 6.36
C VAL A 47 -6.33 -7.61 6.39
N ASN A 48 -7.14 -6.57 6.13
CA ASN A 48 -8.58 -6.73 5.92
C ASN A 48 -8.88 -7.31 4.52
N LEU A 49 -8.77 -8.64 4.39
CA LEU A 49 -8.96 -9.36 3.12
C LEU A 49 -10.36 -9.19 2.52
N ASN A 50 -11.41 -9.05 3.35
CA ASN A 50 -12.79 -8.91 2.90
C ASN A 50 -13.01 -7.67 2.00
N GLU A 51 -12.41 -6.55 2.37
CA GLU A 51 -12.51 -5.30 1.62
C GLU A 51 -11.66 -5.35 0.34
N LEU A 52 -10.48 -5.96 0.41
CA LEU A 52 -9.54 -6.02 -0.72
C LEU A 52 -9.99 -6.96 -1.82
N THR A 53 -10.63 -8.08 -1.47
CA THR A 53 -11.11 -9.07 -2.44
C THR A 53 -12.51 -8.77 -2.96
N GLN A 54 -13.15 -7.70 -2.47
CA GLN A 54 -14.53 -7.34 -2.84
C GLN A 54 -15.50 -8.51 -2.59
N GLN A 55 -15.28 -9.27 -1.49
CA GLN A 55 -16.03 -10.48 -1.15
C GLN A 55 -15.98 -11.60 -2.20
N LYS A 56 -15.00 -11.57 -3.12
CA LYS A 56 -14.75 -12.66 -4.08
C LYS A 56 -13.94 -13.78 -3.44
N VAL A 57 -14.05 -14.98 -4.02
CA VAL A 57 -13.31 -16.17 -3.58
C VAL A 57 -11.80 -15.92 -3.69
N ILE A 58 -11.06 -16.36 -2.68
CA ILE A 58 -9.62 -16.27 -2.59
C ILE A 58 -9.01 -17.62 -2.93
N PHE A 59 -8.14 -17.64 -3.94
CA PHE A 59 -7.39 -18.83 -4.32
C PHE A 59 -5.98 -18.73 -3.76
N PHE A 60 -5.58 -19.73 -2.99
CA PHE A 60 -4.22 -19.84 -2.46
C PHE A 60 -3.61 -21.16 -2.93
N ILE A 61 -2.39 -21.10 -3.46
CA ILE A 61 -1.61 -22.30 -3.77
C ILE A 61 -0.66 -22.48 -2.59
N GLY A 62 -0.68 -23.65 -1.96
CA GLY A 62 0.11 -23.89 -0.77
C GLY A 62 0.32 -25.37 -0.47
N SER A 63 0.93 -25.65 0.67
CA SER A 63 1.27 -27.02 1.09
C SER A 63 0.29 -27.60 2.11
N ILE A 64 0.20 -28.93 2.16
CA ILE A 64 -0.67 -29.67 3.09
C ILE A 64 -0.36 -29.38 4.57
N GLU A 65 0.86 -28.94 4.87
CA GLU A 65 1.31 -28.63 6.24
C GLU A 65 0.60 -27.40 6.83
N GLN A 66 0.10 -26.50 5.97
CA GLN A 66 -0.68 -25.31 6.36
C GLN A 66 -2.01 -25.67 7.03
N LEU A 67 -2.54 -26.90 6.81
CA LEU A 67 -3.78 -27.36 7.44
C LEU A 67 -3.72 -27.35 8.97
N SER A 68 -2.53 -27.53 9.55
CA SER A 68 -2.35 -27.63 11.01
C SER A 68 -2.56 -26.31 11.77
N LYS A 69 -2.53 -25.17 11.06
CA LYS A 69 -2.67 -23.82 11.62
C LYS A 69 -3.47 -22.91 10.69
N LEU A 70 -4.66 -23.36 10.30
CA LEU A 70 -5.56 -22.53 9.51
C LEU A 70 -6.18 -21.43 10.39
N PRO A 71 -6.18 -20.16 9.94
CA PRO A 71 -6.82 -19.06 10.65
C PRO A 71 -8.36 -19.16 10.57
N GLU A 72 -9.07 -18.43 11.42
CA GLU A 72 -10.53 -18.35 11.31
C GLU A 72 -10.95 -17.52 10.10
N LEU A 73 -11.89 -18.05 9.29
CA LEU A 73 -12.24 -17.45 8.01
C LEU A 73 -13.07 -16.17 8.11
N ASN A 74 -13.76 -15.87 9.22
CA ASN A 74 -14.49 -14.61 9.46
C ASN A 74 -15.31 -14.10 8.23
N GLY A 75 -16.00 -15.02 7.53
CA GLY A 75 -16.81 -14.71 6.34
C GLY A 75 -16.07 -14.71 5.00
N LEU A 76 -14.76 -14.99 4.98
CA LEU A 76 -13.95 -15.16 3.77
C LEU A 76 -14.24 -16.51 3.11
N GLN A 77 -14.32 -16.52 1.78
CA GLN A 77 -14.36 -17.75 0.99
C GLN A 77 -12.95 -18.04 0.47
N VAL A 78 -12.29 -19.04 1.05
CA VAL A 78 -10.92 -19.41 0.72
C VAL A 78 -10.88 -20.82 0.13
N THR A 79 -10.22 -20.95 -1.01
CA THR A 79 -9.89 -22.23 -1.64
C THR A 79 -8.39 -22.44 -1.61
N LEU A 80 -7.95 -23.51 -0.95
CA LEU A 80 -6.55 -23.93 -0.89
C LEU A 80 -6.28 -25.00 -1.95
N PHE A 81 -5.31 -24.74 -2.82
CA PHE A 81 -4.85 -25.66 -3.86
C PHE A 81 -3.59 -26.38 -3.40
N ILE A 82 -3.60 -27.71 -3.47
CA ILE A 82 -2.56 -28.57 -2.93
C ILE A 82 -2.05 -29.50 -4.04
N ASP A 83 -0.73 -29.68 -4.07
CA ASP A 83 -0.06 -30.56 -5.04
C ASP A 83 -0.34 -32.04 -4.76
N CYS A 84 -0.86 -32.77 -5.76
CA CYS A 84 -1.14 -34.20 -5.68
C CYS A 84 0.07 -35.02 -5.24
N SER A 85 1.29 -34.69 -5.69
CA SER A 85 2.49 -35.46 -5.37
C SER A 85 2.81 -35.53 -3.86
N THR A 86 2.26 -34.59 -3.07
CA THR A 86 2.52 -34.46 -1.63
C THR A 86 1.43 -35.07 -0.74
N LEU A 87 0.34 -35.54 -1.32
CA LEU A 87 -0.89 -35.91 -0.62
C LEU A 87 -1.00 -37.43 -0.39
N ASP A 88 -0.88 -37.85 0.86
CA ASP A 88 -1.24 -39.22 1.30
C ASP A 88 -2.71 -39.25 1.73
N GLN A 89 -3.53 -39.89 0.90
CA GLN A 89 -4.97 -40.01 1.11
C GLN A 89 -5.34 -40.53 2.53
N LYS A 90 -4.65 -41.56 3.03
CA LYS A 90 -5.02 -42.19 4.31
C LYS A 90 -4.68 -41.32 5.51
N LYS A 91 -3.65 -40.48 5.36
CA LYS A 91 -3.17 -39.62 6.44
C LYS A 91 -4.00 -38.34 6.57
N TYR A 92 -4.50 -37.80 5.47
CA TYR A 92 -5.09 -36.45 5.44
C TYR A 92 -6.62 -36.42 5.25
N MET A 93 -7.28 -37.56 5.05
CA MET A 93 -8.73 -37.65 4.89
C MET A 93 -9.50 -36.93 6.01
N ASP A 94 -9.16 -37.22 7.27
CA ASP A 94 -9.89 -36.69 8.43
C ASP A 94 -9.65 -35.18 8.57
N SER A 95 -8.39 -34.72 8.49
CA SER A 95 -8.05 -33.31 8.64
C SER A 95 -8.66 -32.42 7.56
N LEU A 96 -8.71 -32.89 6.30
CA LEU A 96 -9.38 -32.18 5.21
C LEU A 96 -10.89 -32.14 5.43
N SER A 97 -11.48 -33.22 5.93
CA SER A 97 -12.91 -33.29 6.23
C SER A 97 -13.29 -32.32 7.35
N GLU A 98 -12.51 -32.28 8.44
CA GLU A 98 -12.69 -31.31 9.52
C GLU A 98 -12.56 -29.88 9.02
N SER A 99 -11.51 -29.56 8.27
CA SER A 99 -11.29 -28.21 7.74
C SER A 99 -12.42 -27.75 6.80
N ARG A 100 -13.07 -28.68 6.08
CA ARG A 100 -14.26 -28.36 5.27
C ARG A 100 -15.46 -27.96 6.12
N LEU A 101 -15.61 -28.54 7.32
CA LEU A 101 -16.65 -28.13 8.27
C LEU A 101 -16.40 -26.71 8.79
N ASP A 102 -15.13 -26.32 8.91
CA ASP A 102 -14.73 -24.94 9.26
C ASP A 102 -14.88 -23.93 8.11
N GLY A 103 -15.36 -24.38 6.94
CA GLY A 103 -15.71 -23.54 5.80
C GLY A 103 -14.63 -23.44 4.71
N TYR A 104 -13.51 -24.15 4.85
CA TYR A 104 -12.48 -24.20 3.81
C TYR A 104 -12.92 -25.01 2.58
N GLN A 105 -12.49 -24.57 1.40
CA GLN A 105 -12.60 -25.33 0.16
C GLN A 105 -11.22 -25.77 -0.31
N PHE A 106 -11.15 -26.89 -1.00
CA PHE A 106 -9.90 -27.46 -1.48
C PHE A 106 -9.90 -27.70 -2.98
N GLY A 107 -8.73 -27.56 -3.58
CA GLY A 107 -8.46 -27.95 -4.96
C GLY A 107 -7.17 -28.75 -5.11
N LEU A 108 -7.12 -29.58 -6.15
CA LEU A 108 -5.93 -30.37 -6.50
C LEU A 108 -5.18 -29.74 -7.66
N ILE A 109 -3.84 -29.78 -7.62
CA ILE A 109 -2.98 -29.28 -8.69
C ILE A 109 -2.53 -30.44 -9.58
N ASN A 110 -2.78 -30.32 -10.88
CA ASN A 110 -2.44 -31.28 -11.92
C ASN A 110 -2.82 -32.74 -11.61
N PRO A 111 -4.06 -33.04 -11.18
CA PRO A 111 -4.46 -34.42 -10.90
C PRO A 111 -4.52 -35.24 -12.19
N GLU A 112 -4.00 -36.46 -12.10
CA GLU A 112 -4.21 -37.50 -13.10
C GLU A 112 -5.44 -38.36 -12.74
N PRO A 113 -6.14 -38.90 -13.74
CA PRO A 113 -7.22 -39.85 -13.50
C PRO A 113 -6.72 -41.06 -12.70
N ASN A 114 -7.42 -41.39 -11.61
CA ASN A 114 -7.11 -42.48 -10.68
C ASN A 114 -5.91 -42.25 -9.73
N ASP A 115 -5.42 -41.02 -9.57
CA ASP A 115 -4.46 -40.70 -8.50
C ASP A 115 -5.00 -41.06 -7.11
N TYR A 116 -6.31 -40.88 -6.93
CA TYR A 116 -7.04 -41.14 -5.69
C TYR A 116 -8.37 -41.83 -5.95
N ASP A 117 -8.94 -42.44 -4.92
CA ASP A 117 -10.30 -42.95 -5.02
C ASP A 117 -11.35 -41.82 -5.05
N SER A 118 -12.55 -42.16 -5.52
CA SER A 118 -13.63 -41.19 -5.66
C SER A 118 -14.05 -40.55 -4.33
N GLU A 119 -13.90 -41.25 -3.20
CA GLU A 119 -14.26 -40.73 -1.88
C GLU A 119 -13.32 -39.58 -1.48
N PHE A 120 -12.02 -39.76 -1.66
CA PHE A 120 -11.05 -38.70 -1.42
C PHE A 120 -11.19 -37.56 -2.42
N MET A 121 -11.43 -37.88 -3.70
CA MET A 121 -11.67 -36.87 -4.72
C MET A 121 -12.87 -35.98 -4.38
N ASN A 122 -13.91 -36.49 -3.71
CA ASN A 122 -15.08 -35.71 -3.31
C ASN A 122 -14.78 -34.60 -2.27
N LEU A 123 -13.63 -34.66 -1.59
CA LEU A 123 -13.17 -33.60 -0.69
C LEU A 123 -12.70 -32.34 -1.44
N PHE A 124 -12.48 -32.43 -2.75
CA PHE A 124 -11.98 -31.32 -3.57
C PHE A 124 -13.08 -30.77 -4.47
N SER A 125 -13.33 -29.47 -4.37
CA SER A 125 -14.34 -28.76 -5.16
C SER A 125 -13.75 -28.12 -6.43
N TYR A 126 -12.42 -28.00 -6.49
CA TYR A 126 -11.69 -27.37 -7.58
C TYR A 126 -10.56 -28.26 -8.11
N VAL A 127 -10.15 -28.01 -9.35
CA VAL A 127 -8.94 -28.58 -9.96
C VAL A 127 -8.16 -27.44 -10.60
N LEU A 128 -6.85 -27.40 -10.34
CA LEU A 128 -5.92 -26.48 -10.97
C LEU A 128 -5.06 -27.22 -11.99
N TYR A 129 -5.02 -26.73 -13.23
CA TYR A 129 -4.04 -27.18 -14.22
C TYR A 129 -3.00 -26.09 -14.48
N ASP A 130 -1.72 -26.40 -14.31
CA ASP A 130 -0.60 -25.53 -14.68
C ASP A 130 -0.09 -25.90 -16.09
N LEU A 131 -0.22 -24.98 -17.04
CA LEU A 131 0.19 -25.19 -18.44
C LEU A 131 1.71 -25.32 -18.65
N GLU A 132 2.54 -25.02 -17.65
CA GLU A 132 3.98 -25.35 -17.72
C GLU A 132 4.25 -26.84 -17.48
N GLN A 133 3.37 -27.52 -16.75
CA GLN A 133 3.54 -28.91 -16.33
C GLN A 133 2.66 -29.89 -17.13
N CYS A 134 1.55 -29.39 -17.69
CA CYS A 134 0.60 -30.21 -18.43
C CYS A 134 0.36 -29.66 -19.85
N SER A 135 0.20 -30.56 -20.82
CA SER A 135 -0.19 -30.19 -22.17
C SER A 135 -1.68 -29.87 -22.28
N LEU A 136 -2.08 -29.06 -23.27
CA LEU A 136 -3.50 -28.78 -23.53
C LEU A 136 -4.30 -30.05 -23.79
N ASP A 137 -3.75 -30.98 -24.57
CA ASP A 137 -4.46 -32.21 -24.93
C ASP A 137 -4.67 -33.12 -23.69
N SER A 138 -3.68 -33.20 -22.79
CA SER A 138 -3.84 -33.96 -21.53
C SER A 138 -4.89 -33.34 -20.60
N ILE A 139 -4.98 -32.00 -20.55
CA ILE A 139 -6.00 -31.30 -19.76
C ILE A 139 -7.40 -31.62 -20.30
N LEU A 140 -7.59 -31.58 -21.63
CA LEU A 140 -8.87 -31.87 -22.25
C LEU A 140 -9.32 -33.31 -21.99
N VAL A 141 -8.39 -34.28 -22.03
CA VAL A 141 -8.71 -35.68 -21.71
C VAL A 141 -9.04 -35.85 -20.22
N SER A 142 -8.22 -35.29 -19.33
CA SER A 142 -8.41 -35.40 -17.87
C SER A 142 -9.72 -34.74 -17.41
N SER A 143 -10.07 -33.59 -18.00
CA SER A 143 -11.31 -32.87 -17.69
C SER A 143 -12.61 -33.64 -18.01
N GLN A 144 -12.55 -34.66 -18.85
CA GLN A 144 -13.71 -35.52 -19.17
C GLN A 144 -13.91 -36.65 -18.16
N HIS A 145 -12.96 -36.90 -17.27
CA HIS A 145 -13.07 -37.95 -16.27
C HIS A 145 -14.19 -37.65 -15.26
N PRO A 146 -15.05 -38.62 -14.86
CA PRO A 146 -16.20 -38.36 -13.99
C PRO A 146 -15.85 -37.64 -12.68
N ASP A 147 -14.73 -38.01 -12.04
CA ASP A 147 -14.29 -37.40 -10.78
C ASP A 147 -13.80 -35.96 -10.94
N ILE A 148 -13.44 -35.53 -12.15
CA ILE A 148 -12.90 -34.20 -12.46
C ILE A 148 -13.96 -33.31 -13.14
N ALA A 149 -14.79 -33.88 -14.01
CA ALA A 149 -15.78 -33.17 -14.83
C ALA A 149 -16.81 -32.40 -13.99
N LEU A 150 -17.09 -32.83 -12.76
CA LEU A 150 -18.00 -32.16 -11.84
C LEU A 150 -17.35 -31.06 -11.00
N LYS A 151 -16.03 -30.87 -11.12
CA LYS A 151 -15.25 -29.90 -10.34
C LYS A 151 -15.09 -28.58 -11.09
N ASN A 152 -14.88 -27.50 -10.35
CA ASN A 152 -14.54 -26.21 -10.93
C ASN A 152 -13.08 -26.23 -11.42
N ILE A 153 -12.87 -26.07 -12.72
CA ILE A 153 -11.53 -26.13 -13.31
C ILE A 153 -10.93 -24.72 -13.39
N TRP A 154 -9.73 -24.55 -12.85
CA TRP A 154 -8.90 -23.37 -13.02
C TRP A 154 -7.64 -23.72 -13.81
N ILE A 155 -7.39 -23.02 -14.92
CA ILE A 155 -6.18 -23.18 -15.73
C ILE A 155 -5.24 -21.99 -15.46
N HIS A 156 -4.04 -22.29 -14.97
CA HIS A 156 -3.00 -21.33 -14.64
C HIS A 156 -1.94 -21.22 -15.76
N LYS A 157 -1.19 -20.10 -15.73
CA LYS A 157 -0.12 -19.75 -16.69
C LYS A 157 -0.54 -19.79 -18.16
N VAL A 158 -1.75 -19.32 -18.47
CA VAL A 158 -2.17 -19.10 -19.87
C VAL A 158 -1.40 -17.91 -20.47
N GLU A 159 -0.43 -18.19 -21.34
CA GLU A 159 0.49 -17.19 -21.89
C GLU A 159 0.24 -16.80 -23.35
N ARG A 160 -0.48 -17.62 -24.12
CA ARG A 160 -0.75 -17.37 -25.55
C ARG A 160 -2.24 -17.21 -25.83
N ALA A 161 -2.55 -16.32 -26.78
CA ALA A 161 -3.92 -16.09 -27.24
C ALA A 161 -4.56 -17.35 -27.84
N GLN A 162 -3.77 -18.11 -28.59
CA GLN A 162 -4.22 -19.34 -29.26
C GLN A 162 -4.64 -20.40 -28.24
N ASP A 163 -3.85 -20.57 -27.17
CA ASP A 163 -4.15 -21.49 -26.08
C ASP A 163 -5.45 -21.08 -25.37
N PHE A 164 -5.65 -19.78 -25.14
CA PHE A 164 -6.86 -19.25 -24.51
C PHE A 164 -8.13 -19.48 -25.35
N GLU A 165 -8.12 -19.19 -26.65
CA GLU A 165 -9.29 -19.40 -27.51
C GLU A 165 -9.66 -20.89 -27.60
N ARG A 166 -8.66 -21.78 -27.75
CA ARG A 166 -8.89 -23.23 -27.80
C ARG A 166 -9.50 -23.76 -26.49
N LEU A 167 -9.01 -23.28 -25.36
CA LEU A 167 -9.53 -23.63 -24.04
C LEU A 167 -10.95 -23.09 -23.81
N LYS A 168 -11.25 -21.89 -24.29
CA LYS A 168 -12.56 -21.26 -24.19
C LYS A 168 -13.64 -22.03 -24.95
N GLU A 169 -13.30 -22.57 -26.12
CA GLU A 169 -14.21 -23.41 -26.91
C GLU A 169 -14.44 -24.78 -26.26
N SER A 170 -13.40 -25.36 -25.67
CA SER A 170 -13.45 -26.73 -25.16
C SER A 170 -13.95 -26.82 -23.71
N LEU A 171 -13.74 -25.78 -22.90
CA LEU A 171 -14.05 -25.72 -21.47
C LEU A 171 -14.75 -24.39 -21.13
N PRO A 172 -16.06 -24.25 -21.44
CA PRO A 172 -16.78 -22.99 -21.28
C PRO A 172 -16.94 -22.54 -19.82
N ASP A 173 -16.99 -23.49 -18.88
CA ASP A 173 -17.17 -23.19 -17.45
C ASP A 173 -15.86 -23.06 -16.67
N ALA A 174 -14.71 -23.21 -17.35
CA ALA A 174 -13.42 -23.08 -16.70
C ALA A 174 -13.06 -21.62 -16.36
N TYR A 175 -12.20 -21.51 -15.35
CA TYR A 175 -11.54 -20.27 -14.97
C TYR A 175 -10.11 -20.25 -15.49
N PHE A 176 -9.60 -19.05 -15.74
CA PHE A 176 -8.31 -18.88 -16.40
C PHE A 176 -7.48 -17.79 -15.71
N SER A 177 -6.17 -18.01 -15.59
CA SER A 177 -5.21 -16.97 -15.22
C SER A 177 -3.86 -17.18 -15.91
N GLY A 178 -3.14 -16.08 -16.19
CA GLY A 178 -1.88 -16.14 -16.93
C GLY A 178 -1.44 -14.78 -17.46
N THR A 179 -0.26 -14.74 -18.08
CA THR A 179 0.34 -13.51 -18.62
C THR A 179 -0.46 -12.93 -19.79
N PHE A 180 -1.10 -13.77 -20.61
CA PHE A 180 -2.01 -13.34 -21.69
C PHE A 180 -3.29 -12.69 -21.13
N ILE A 181 -3.79 -13.22 -20.02
CA ILE A 181 -5.02 -12.79 -19.36
C ILE A 181 -4.80 -11.51 -18.53
N ARG A 182 -3.60 -10.91 -18.59
CA ARG A 182 -3.26 -9.73 -17.79
C ARG A 182 -4.15 -8.51 -18.11
N LYS A 183 -5.07 -8.26 -17.20
CA LYS A 183 -4.87 -7.14 -16.27
C LYS A 183 -4.19 -7.66 -15.01
N MET A 184 -2.86 -7.56 -14.94
CA MET A 184 -2.20 -7.49 -13.64
C MET A 184 -2.66 -6.17 -13.00
N THR A 185 -3.67 -6.27 -12.16
CA THR A 185 -4.12 -5.12 -11.39
C THR A 185 -3.32 -5.20 -10.09
N LYS A 186 -2.17 -4.52 -10.03
CA LYS A 186 -1.76 -3.92 -8.74
C LYS A 186 -3.03 -3.27 -8.20
N ILE A 187 -3.48 -3.59 -6.99
CA ILE A 187 -4.73 -3.01 -6.49
C ILE A 187 -4.57 -1.49 -6.50
N LYS A 188 -5.09 -0.87 -7.55
CA LYS A 188 -5.31 0.56 -7.67
C LYS A 188 -6.79 0.75 -7.35
N GLY A 189 -7.12 0.67 -6.07
CA GLY A 189 -8.15 1.57 -5.58
C GLY A 189 -7.55 2.98 -5.61
N LYS A 190 -8.35 4.03 -5.79
CA LYS A 190 -7.91 5.34 -5.31
C LYS A 190 -7.47 5.10 -3.87
N ARG A 191 -6.19 5.25 -3.55
CA ARG A 191 -5.80 5.34 -2.14
C ARG A 191 -6.61 6.52 -1.63
N VAL A 192 -7.56 6.26 -0.73
CA VAL A 192 -8.13 7.33 0.06
C VAL A 192 -6.94 7.84 0.85
N ILE A 193 -6.41 8.98 0.41
CA ILE A 193 -5.32 9.65 1.09
C ILE A 193 -5.85 9.94 2.49
N ALA A 194 -5.34 9.22 3.48
CA ALA A 194 -5.81 9.33 4.85
C ALA A 194 -5.71 10.80 5.27
N TYR A 195 -6.75 11.29 5.94
CA TYR A 195 -6.82 12.67 6.43
C TYR A 195 -6.79 13.76 5.35
N LYS A 196 -6.96 13.43 4.07
CA LYS A 196 -7.01 14.42 2.97
C LYS A 196 -8.13 15.45 3.18
N ASP A 197 -9.32 15.01 3.57
CA ASP A 197 -10.45 15.91 3.80
C ASP A 197 -10.18 16.89 4.95
N ILE A 198 -9.56 16.39 6.03
CA ILE A 198 -9.14 17.21 7.18
C ILE A 198 -8.05 18.19 6.77
N LEU A 199 -7.08 17.77 5.95
CA LEU A 199 -6.06 18.65 5.40
C LEU A 199 -6.66 19.74 4.49
N ILE A 200 -7.62 19.39 3.63
CA ILE A 200 -8.34 20.33 2.76
C ILE A 200 -9.04 21.39 3.62
N GLU A 201 -9.72 20.96 4.67
CA GLU A 201 -10.40 21.87 5.60
C GLU A 201 -9.41 22.80 6.31
N LEU A 202 -8.31 22.26 6.85
CA LEU A 202 -7.27 23.07 7.48
C LEU A 202 -6.63 24.08 6.51
N LEU A 203 -6.38 23.69 5.26
CA LEU A 203 -5.85 24.57 4.23
C LEU A 203 -6.86 25.66 3.84
N ASN A 204 -8.15 25.33 3.73
CA ASN A 204 -9.21 26.32 3.52
C ASN A 204 -9.26 27.34 4.66
N HIS A 205 -9.04 26.91 5.90
CA HIS A 205 -8.98 27.82 7.06
C HIS A 205 -7.75 28.72 7.05
N LEU A 206 -6.60 28.25 6.56
CA LEU A 206 -5.43 29.11 6.40
C LEU A 206 -5.67 30.21 5.37
N ASN A 207 -6.39 29.89 4.30
CA ASN A 207 -6.71 30.83 3.23
C ASN A 207 -7.83 31.81 3.61
N ASN A 208 -8.78 31.36 4.45
CA ASN A 208 -9.94 32.16 4.89
C ASN A 208 -9.86 32.41 6.40
N HIS A 209 -9.44 33.60 6.82
CA HIS A 209 -9.27 34.00 8.23
C HIS A 209 -10.54 34.03 9.11
N GLN A 210 -11.65 33.41 8.70
CA GLN A 210 -12.97 33.56 9.34
C GLN A 210 -13.45 32.35 10.13
N THR A 211 -12.61 31.35 10.42
CA THR A 211 -13.09 30.10 11.02
C THR A 211 -12.66 29.88 12.47
N SER A 212 -13.56 29.31 13.28
CA SER A 212 -13.33 29.08 14.71
C SER A 212 -12.47 27.84 14.98
N PRO A 213 -11.63 27.84 16.04
CA PRO A 213 -10.91 26.65 16.49
C PRO A 213 -11.81 25.45 16.81
N ARG A 214 -13.07 25.71 17.19
CA ARG A 214 -14.07 24.67 17.47
C ARG A 214 -14.41 23.84 16.23
N LEU A 215 -14.61 24.48 15.07
CA LEU A 215 -14.93 23.78 13.82
C LEU A 215 -13.79 22.85 13.39
N LEU A 216 -12.53 23.29 13.58
CA LEU A 216 -11.36 22.44 13.32
C LEU A 216 -11.27 21.26 14.28
N ALA A 217 -11.58 21.49 15.56
CA ALA A 217 -11.63 20.44 16.55
C ALA A 217 -12.68 19.38 16.19
N ASP A 218 -13.89 19.80 15.81
CA ASP A 218 -14.98 18.90 15.44
C ASP A 218 -14.59 18.00 14.25
N CYS A 219 -13.76 18.48 13.32
CA CYS A 219 -13.31 17.71 12.16
C CYS A 219 -12.16 16.76 12.49
N ILE A 220 -11.25 17.15 13.38
CA ILE A 220 -10.23 16.25 13.94
C ILE A 220 -10.89 15.14 14.79
N GLU A 221 -11.89 15.50 15.61
CA GLU A 221 -12.62 14.61 16.53
C GLU A 221 -13.38 13.48 15.81
N ARG A 222 -13.59 13.57 14.49
CA ARG A 222 -14.14 12.49 13.67
C ARG A 222 -13.21 11.28 13.58
N ASP A 223 -11.91 11.46 13.80
CA ASP A 223 -10.93 10.38 13.86
C ASP A 223 -10.27 10.33 15.25
N PRO A 224 -10.57 9.31 16.07
CA PRO A 224 -10.01 9.16 17.42
C PRO A 224 -8.49 9.03 17.44
N THR A 225 -7.89 8.41 16.41
CA THR A 225 -6.44 8.21 16.31
C THR A 225 -5.73 9.52 16.03
N LEU A 226 -6.24 10.32 15.07
CA LEU A 226 -5.71 11.65 14.78
C LEU A 226 -5.90 12.59 15.98
N THR A 227 -7.06 12.53 16.63
CA THR A 227 -7.37 13.32 17.84
C THR A 227 -6.36 13.03 18.95
N TYR A 228 -6.12 11.76 19.24
CA TYR A 228 -5.12 11.36 20.23
C TYR A 228 -3.72 11.84 19.86
N ARG A 229 -3.30 11.71 18.59
CA ARG A 229 -1.98 12.17 18.12
C ARG A 229 -1.82 13.69 18.26
N ILE A 230 -2.85 14.47 17.94
CA ILE A 230 -2.84 15.93 18.05
C ILE A 230 -2.83 16.38 19.52
N ILE A 231 -3.55 15.69 20.42
CA ILE A 231 -3.46 15.97 21.85
C ILE A 231 -2.07 15.61 22.38
N LYS A 232 -1.54 14.43 22.03
CA LYS A 232 -0.20 13.96 22.42
C LYS A 232 0.90 14.95 22.02
N LEU A 233 0.78 15.55 20.83
CA LEU A 233 1.69 16.57 20.32
C LEU A 233 1.82 17.77 21.26
N THR A 234 0.76 18.18 21.95
CA THR A 234 0.81 19.32 22.90
C THR A 234 1.72 19.05 24.10
N HIS A 235 2.02 17.78 24.40
CA HIS A 235 2.91 17.39 25.49
C HIS A 235 4.39 17.40 25.10
N THR A 236 4.73 17.64 23.83
CA THR A 236 6.13 17.72 23.38
C THR A 236 6.81 18.99 23.86
N ALA A 237 8.14 18.97 24.00
CA ALA A 237 8.94 20.08 24.52
C ALA A 237 8.68 21.42 23.81
N ARG A 238 8.32 21.38 22.52
CA ARG A 238 8.01 22.55 21.68
C ARG A 238 6.71 23.26 22.07
N TYR A 239 5.70 22.50 22.51
CA TYR A 239 4.36 23.00 22.85
C TYR A 239 4.06 22.90 24.35
N HIS A 240 5.07 22.54 25.16
CA HIS A 240 4.94 22.24 26.57
C HIS A 240 4.50 23.48 27.36
N SER A 241 3.19 23.65 27.44
CA SER A 241 2.51 24.58 28.30
C SER A 241 2.02 23.81 29.53
N GLN A 242 2.02 24.41 30.72
CA GLN A 242 1.62 23.80 32.00
C GLN A 242 0.14 23.36 32.08
N PHE A 243 -0.56 23.19 30.97
CA PHE A 243 -1.97 22.83 30.93
C PHE A 243 -2.15 21.36 30.56
N ASN A 244 -2.87 20.61 31.39
CA ASN A 244 -3.44 19.32 31.02
C ASN A 244 -4.43 19.54 29.86
N VAL A 245 -3.96 19.38 28.62
CA VAL A 245 -4.80 19.46 27.43
C VAL A 245 -5.66 18.19 27.37
N THR A 246 -6.96 18.33 27.62
CA THR A 246 -7.90 17.19 27.71
C THR A 246 -8.80 17.04 26.49
N ASN A 247 -8.83 18.03 25.59
CA ASN A 247 -9.71 18.02 24.41
C ASN A 247 -9.03 18.59 23.16
N ALA A 248 -9.55 18.21 21.98
CA ALA A 248 -8.96 18.57 20.69
C ALA A 248 -9.01 20.08 20.43
N GLN A 249 -10.08 20.76 20.86
CA GLN A 249 -10.20 22.21 20.71
C GLN A 249 -9.05 22.96 21.37
N ARG A 250 -8.71 22.60 22.61
CA ARG A 250 -7.60 23.24 23.31
C ARG A 250 -6.25 22.91 22.65
N ALA A 251 -6.10 21.71 22.09
CA ALA A 251 -4.92 21.35 21.32
C ALA A 251 -4.77 22.20 20.05
N VAL A 252 -5.85 22.40 19.30
CA VAL A 252 -5.89 23.25 18.10
C VAL A 252 -5.53 24.71 18.44
N GLU A 253 -6.02 25.25 19.56
CA GLU A 253 -5.69 26.60 20.02
C GLU A 253 -4.22 26.78 20.38
N ILE A 254 -3.61 25.78 21.02
CA ILE A 254 -2.19 25.82 21.44
C ILE A 254 -1.26 25.66 20.24
N ILE A 255 -1.56 24.71 19.35
CA ILE A 255 -0.72 24.39 18.19
C ILE A 255 -0.87 25.48 17.11
N GLY A 256 -2.10 25.96 16.90
CA GLY A 256 -2.45 26.88 15.83
C GLY A 256 -2.55 26.19 14.46
N VAL A 257 -3.42 26.73 13.60
CA VAL A 257 -3.78 26.13 12.30
C VAL A 257 -2.57 25.89 11.40
N ARG A 258 -1.58 26.79 11.42
CA ARG A 258 -0.39 26.71 10.56
C ARG A 258 0.50 25.50 10.89
N ASP A 259 0.73 25.24 12.17
CA ASP A 259 1.50 24.07 12.56
C ASP A 259 0.65 22.81 12.43
N LEU A 260 -0.66 22.89 12.65
CA LEU A 260 -1.59 21.79 12.46
C LEU A 260 -1.60 21.25 11.02
N VAL A 261 -1.52 22.12 10.01
CA VAL A 261 -1.38 21.70 8.60
C VAL A 261 -0.09 20.90 8.37
N LYS A 262 1.02 21.28 9.02
CA LYS A 262 2.28 20.52 8.95
C LYS A 262 2.12 19.15 9.59
N TRP A 263 1.50 19.09 10.76
CA TRP A 263 1.28 17.84 11.50
C TRP A 263 0.32 16.89 10.81
N VAL A 264 -0.79 17.37 10.28
CA VAL A 264 -1.71 16.55 9.50
C VAL A 264 -1.05 16.08 8.20
N GLY A 265 -0.20 16.91 7.57
CA GLY A 265 0.64 16.47 6.45
C GLY A 265 1.60 15.33 6.84
N LEU A 266 2.25 15.42 8.00
CA LEU A 266 3.12 14.36 8.52
C LEU A 266 2.33 13.07 8.81
N VAL A 267 1.18 13.18 9.48
CA VAL A 267 0.31 12.04 9.77
C VAL A 267 -0.23 11.40 8.49
N MET A 268 -0.57 12.20 7.48
CA MET A 268 -0.95 11.72 6.15
C MET A 268 0.15 10.87 5.51
N LEU A 269 1.43 11.24 5.66
CA LEU A 269 2.54 10.44 5.13
C LEU A 269 2.80 9.19 5.97
N SER A 270 2.76 9.28 7.31
CA SER A 270 3.04 8.14 8.20
C SER A 270 1.91 7.10 8.24
N SER A 271 0.70 7.46 7.82
CA SER A 271 -0.43 6.55 7.72
C SER A 271 -0.46 5.73 6.43
N VAL A 272 0.54 5.85 5.55
CA VAL A 272 0.66 5.01 4.35
C VAL A 272 1.38 3.72 4.70
N PRO A 273 0.71 2.54 4.67
CA PRO A 273 1.35 1.27 4.99
C PRO A 273 2.29 0.78 3.87
N GLY A 274 3.28 -0.04 4.23
CA GLY A 274 4.18 -0.71 3.28
C GLY A 274 5.23 0.20 2.62
N LYS A 275 5.57 1.33 3.26
CA LYS A 275 6.66 2.22 2.81
C LYS A 275 7.85 2.10 3.76
N PRO A 276 9.10 2.13 3.26
CA PRO A 276 10.28 2.05 4.11
C PRO A 276 10.33 3.18 5.15
N ASP A 277 10.73 2.87 6.38
CA ASP A 277 10.86 3.86 7.46
C ASP A 277 11.79 5.04 7.10
N CYS A 278 12.80 4.76 6.28
CA CYS A 278 13.72 5.79 5.80
C CYS A 278 13.03 6.83 4.90
N LEU A 279 11.96 6.46 4.18
CA LEU A 279 11.23 7.35 3.28
C LEU A 279 10.53 8.48 4.05
N PHE A 280 9.93 8.15 5.20
CA PHE A 280 9.33 9.14 6.09
C PHE A 280 10.40 10.10 6.63
N SER A 281 11.49 9.54 7.16
CA SER A 281 12.61 10.33 7.67
C SER A 281 13.19 11.28 6.62
N MET A 282 13.29 10.83 5.36
CA MET A 282 13.73 11.65 4.23
C MET A 282 12.74 12.77 3.89
N ALA A 283 11.44 12.50 3.93
CA ALA A 283 10.42 13.52 3.68
C ALA A 283 10.40 14.61 4.76
N VAL A 284 10.50 14.23 6.03
CA VAL A 284 10.58 15.19 7.14
C VAL A 284 11.88 16.00 7.08
N SER A 285 13.01 15.33 6.80
CA SER A 285 14.31 16.01 6.66
C SER A 285 14.29 17.05 5.55
N ARG A 286 13.74 16.73 4.37
CA ARG A 286 13.57 17.68 3.27
C ARG A 286 12.67 18.86 3.64
N ALA A 287 11.56 18.58 4.32
CA ALA A 287 10.63 19.60 4.80
C ALA A 287 11.32 20.59 5.76
N CYS A 288 12.05 20.06 6.75
CA CYS A 288 12.85 20.84 7.68
C CYS A 288 13.95 21.63 6.95
N PHE A 289 14.62 21.05 5.96
CA PHE A 289 15.71 21.73 5.27
C PHE A 289 15.19 22.86 4.37
N CYS A 290 14.09 22.64 3.65
CA CYS A 290 13.39 23.70 2.91
C CYS A 290 12.96 24.83 3.84
N HIS A 291 12.43 24.49 5.02
CA HIS A 291 12.06 25.47 6.04
C HIS A 291 13.26 26.29 6.52
N ASN A 292 14.37 25.65 6.89
CA ASN A 292 15.58 26.30 7.41
C ASN A 292 16.21 27.23 6.38
N ILE A 293 16.37 26.77 5.12
CA ILE A 293 16.90 27.62 4.05
C ILE A 293 15.97 28.81 3.79
N SER A 294 14.66 28.57 3.71
CA SER A 294 13.69 29.64 3.47
C SER A 294 13.68 30.65 4.62
N ALA A 295 13.84 30.23 5.87
CA ALA A 295 13.87 31.12 7.03
C ALA A 295 15.04 32.11 6.95
N VAL A 296 16.19 31.71 6.39
CA VAL A 296 17.36 32.57 6.22
C VAL A 296 17.22 33.44 4.95
N LEU A 297 16.86 32.85 3.82
CA LEU A 297 16.82 33.56 2.53
C LEU A 297 15.59 34.46 2.37
N PHE A 298 14.46 34.04 2.92
CA PHE A 298 13.14 34.63 2.75
C PHE A 298 12.33 34.54 4.07
N PRO A 299 12.67 35.28 5.13
CA PRO A 299 12.07 35.12 6.48
C PRO A 299 10.54 35.26 6.55
N LYS A 300 9.95 35.99 5.59
CA LYS A 300 8.49 36.21 5.49
C LYS A 300 7.79 35.19 4.58
N LEU A 301 8.54 34.31 3.93
CA LEU A 301 8.00 33.32 3.00
C LEU A 301 7.47 32.13 3.77
N GLU A 302 6.16 31.89 3.63
CA GLU A 302 5.48 30.75 4.23
C GLU A 302 5.42 29.57 3.25
N GLY A 303 5.11 28.37 3.74
CA GLY A 303 4.88 27.20 2.89
C GLY A 303 6.12 26.37 2.52
N ALA A 304 7.35 26.82 2.83
CA ALA A 304 8.57 26.08 2.49
C ALA A 304 8.64 24.66 3.08
N PHE A 305 8.14 24.48 4.31
CA PHE A 305 8.02 23.15 4.92
C PHE A 305 7.08 22.24 4.12
N LEU A 306 5.91 22.76 3.72
CA LEU A 306 4.91 22.00 2.96
C LEU A 306 5.43 21.66 1.56
N VAL A 307 6.15 22.56 0.91
CA VAL A 307 6.79 22.28 -0.38
C VAL A 307 7.81 21.15 -0.25
N GLY A 308 8.65 21.17 0.79
CA GLY A 308 9.59 20.08 1.04
C GLY A 308 8.88 18.75 1.34
N LEU A 309 7.85 18.77 2.18
CA LEU A 309 7.09 17.58 2.56
C LEU A 309 6.31 16.99 1.38
N PHE A 310 5.54 17.81 0.66
CA PHE A 310 4.67 17.37 -0.42
C PHE A 310 5.41 16.98 -1.69
N SER A 311 6.68 17.38 -1.84
CA SER A 311 7.55 16.84 -2.89
C SER A 311 7.73 15.32 -2.82
N TYR A 312 7.50 14.71 -1.64
CA TYR A 312 7.55 13.25 -1.44
C TYR A 312 6.21 12.54 -1.63
N LEU A 313 5.09 13.26 -1.80
CA LEU A 313 3.78 12.62 -2.01
C LEU A 313 3.79 11.58 -3.13
N PRO A 314 4.46 11.77 -4.29
CA PRO A 314 4.52 10.76 -5.34
C PRO A 314 5.19 9.46 -4.88
N SER A 315 6.22 9.56 -4.02
CA SER A 315 6.94 8.40 -3.47
C SER A 315 6.10 7.63 -2.44
N PHE A 316 5.21 8.31 -1.73
CA PHE A 316 4.29 7.69 -0.78
C PHE A 316 3.06 7.12 -1.47
N TYR A 317 2.51 7.77 -2.48
CA TYR A 317 1.21 7.41 -3.06
C TYR A 317 1.29 6.71 -4.42
N ASP A 318 2.47 6.61 -5.02
CA ASP A 318 2.70 5.97 -6.32
C ASP A 318 1.81 6.55 -7.45
N GLU A 319 1.51 7.86 -7.32
CA GLU A 319 0.71 8.67 -8.23
C GLU A 319 1.47 9.95 -8.60
N ASP A 320 1.10 10.59 -9.71
CA ASP A 320 1.74 11.84 -10.12
C ASP A 320 1.36 13.00 -9.19
N LEU A 321 2.31 13.92 -8.97
CA LEU A 321 2.13 15.03 -8.05
C LEU A 321 0.95 15.94 -8.44
N ALA A 322 0.71 16.14 -9.73
CA ALA A 322 -0.39 17.00 -10.19
C ALA A 322 -1.76 16.42 -9.81
N THR A 323 -1.94 15.11 -9.97
CA THR A 323 -3.15 14.39 -9.54
C THR A 323 -3.32 14.45 -8.02
N LEU A 324 -2.24 14.25 -7.26
CA LEU A 324 -2.26 14.27 -5.79
C LEU A 324 -2.64 15.66 -5.23
N LEU A 325 -2.22 16.74 -5.90
CA LEU A 325 -2.50 18.12 -5.48
C LEU A 325 -3.83 18.69 -5.98
N LYS A 326 -4.48 18.06 -6.96
CA LYS A 326 -5.63 18.63 -7.70
C LYS A 326 -6.78 19.16 -6.82
N ASP A 327 -7.04 18.50 -5.69
CA ASP A 327 -8.14 18.85 -4.78
C ASP A 327 -7.67 19.58 -3.51
N LEU A 328 -6.36 19.81 -3.35
CA LEU A 328 -5.82 20.53 -2.21
C LEU A 328 -5.87 22.05 -2.47
N PRO A 329 -6.53 22.85 -1.60
CA PRO A 329 -6.61 24.30 -1.76
C PRO A 329 -5.30 24.97 -1.31
N LEU A 330 -4.20 24.66 -2.02
CA LEU A 330 -2.88 25.20 -1.75
C LEU A 330 -2.72 26.60 -2.35
N ASP A 331 -1.94 27.44 -1.67
CA ASP A 331 -1.52 28.72 -2.22
C ASP A 331 -0.84 28.53 -3.58
N THR A 332 -1.11 29.45 -4.51
CA THR A 332 -0.60 29.38 -5.88
C THR A 332 0.93 29.30 -5.95
N ASN A 333 1.65 29.91 -5.00
CA ASN A 333 3.11 29.83 -4.93
C ASN A 333 3.60 28.44 -4.53
N ILE A 334 2.87 27.72 -3.67
CA ILE A 334 3.18 26.35 -3.27
C ILE A 334 2.96 25.41 -4.46
N THR A 335 1.81 25.52 -5.14
CA THR A 335 1.49 24.68 -6.31
C THR A 335 2.51 24.89 -7.44
N LYS A 336 2.85 26.14 -7.76
CA LYS A 336 3.88 26.45 -8.77
C LYS A 336 5.28 25.97 -8.36
N ALA A 337 5.61 26.03 -7.07
CA ALA A 337 6.89 25.51 -6.58
C ALA A 337 6.99 23.99 -6.71
N LEU A 338 5.92 23.27 -6.43
CA LEU A 338 5.87 21.80 -6.48
C LEU A 338 5.82 21.25 -7.90
N LEU A 339 5.03 21.86 -8.79
CA LEU A 339 4.81 21.34 -10.15
C LEU A 339 5.79 21.90 -11.18
N GLU A 340 6.18 23.16 -11.04
CA GLU A 340 6.97 23.88 -12.05
C GLU A 340 8.33 24.34 -11.53
N TYR A 341 8.63 24.10 -10.24
CA TYR A 341 9.82 24.61 -9.56
C TYR A 341 9.98 26.14 -9.69
N GLN A 342 8.88 26.89 -9.73
CA GLN A 342 8.91 28.34 -9.91
C GLN A 342 8.89 29.12 -8.57
N GLY A 343 9.33 30.38 -8.65
CA GLY A 343 9.36 31.29 -7.50
C GLY A 343 10.41 30.94 -6.45
N ASN A 344 10.40 31.69 -5.34
CA ASN A 344 11.36 31.50 -4.24
C ASN A 344 11.24 30.10 -3.63
N LEU A 345 10.01 29.60 -3.44
CA LEU A 345 9.75 28.26 -2.91
C LEU A 345 10.28 27.16 -3.84
N GLY A 346 10.06 27.26 -5.15
CA GLY A 346 10.60 26.29 -6.12
C GLY A 346 12.12 26.35 -6.24
N GLY A 347 12.70 27.55 -6.09
CA GLY A 347 14.16 27.74 -5.98
C GLY A 347 14.76 27.04 -4.76
N VAL A 348 14.12 27.18 -3.60
CA VAL A 348 14.52 26.48 -2.37
C VAL A 348 14.42 24.96 -2.55
N LEU A 349 13.30 24.45 -3.09
CA LEU A 349 13.12 23.02 -3.32
C LEU A 349 14.20 22.43 -4.24
N ARG A 350 14.50 23.08 -5.38
CA ARG A 350 15.58 22.65 -6.29
C ARG A 350 16.94 22.60 -5.59
N MET A 351 17.22 23.59 -4.75
CA MET A 351 18.48 23.68 -4.02
C MET A 351 18.63 22.53 -3.03
N VAL A 352 17.57 22.23 -2.28
CA VAL A 352 17.53 21.13 -1.33
C VAL A 352 17.69 19.79 -2.04
N GLU A 353 16.94 19.54 -3.12
CA GLU A 353 17.06 18.30 -3.89
C GLU A 353 18.47 18.13 -4.51
N ALA A 354 19.08 19.22 -4.98
CA ALA A 354 20.46 19.21 -5.48
C ALA A 354 21.47 18.87 -4.38
N TYR A 355 21.29 19.43 -3.18
CA TYR A 355 22.13 19.15 -2.02
C TYR A 355 22.03 17.68 -1.58
N GLU A 356 20.80 17.16 -1.42
CA GLU A 356 20.54 15.77 -1.02
C GLU A 356 21.06 14.75 -2.03
N SER A 357 21.00 15.07 -3.33
CA SER A 357 21.49 14.18 -4.40
C SER A 357 22.99 14.31 -4.68
N GLY A 358 23.72 15.12 -3.91
CA GLY A 358 25.16 15.33 -4.11
C GLY A 358 25.51 16.16 -5.35
N ARG A 359 24.52 16.76 -6.01
CA ARG A 359 24.66 17.59 -7.22
C ARG A 359 25.01 19.03 -6.87
N TRP A 360 26.13 19.21 -6.18
CA TRP A 360 26.55 20.51 -5.65
C TRP A 360 26.85 21.53 -6.73
N GLU A 361 27.16 21.09 -7.95
CA GLU A 361 27.33 21.93 -9.13
C GLU A 361 26.07 22.71 -9.52
N LYS A 362 24.89 22.24 -9.08
CA LYS A 362 23.61 22.90 -9.33
C LYS A 362 23.21 23.89 -8.24
N ILE A 363 24.01 24.02 -7.18
CA ILE A 363 23.76 24.95 -6.08
C ILE A 363 24.43 26.29 -6.40
N PRO A 364 23.69 27.42 -6.40
CA PRO A 364 24.24 28.72 -6.74
C PRO A 364 25.03 29.32 -5.55
N PHE A 365 26.16 28.71 -5.20
CA PHE A 365 26.96 29.10 -4.03
C PHE A 365 27.42 30.56 -4.05
N GLU A 366 27.68 31.14 -5.23
CA GLU A 366 28.05 32.55 -5.36
C GLU A 366 26.91 33.49 -4.95
N GLN A 367 25.68 33.19 -5.37
CA GLN A 367 24.49 33.97 -5.02
C GLN A 367 24.10 33.79 -3.54
N LEU A 368 24.32 32.59 -3.01
CA LEU A 368 24.12 32.29 -1.58
C LEU A 368 25.12 33.05 -0.71
N ALA A 369 26.38 33.14 -1.14
CA ALA A 369 27.41 33.89 -0.42
C ALA A 369 27.05 35.38 -0.31
N MET A 370 26.45 35.98 -1.35
CA MET A 370 25.93 37.36 -1.31
C MET A 370 24.79 37.55 -0.30
N LYS A 371 24.12 36.47 0.09
CA LYS A 371 23.07 36.44 1.12
C LYS A 371 23.57 35.90 2.46
N ASN A 372 24.88 35.91 2.69
CA ASN A 372 25.56 35.42 3.90
C ASN A 372 25.36 33.92 4.20
N ILE A 373 25.04 33.11 3.18
CA ILE A 373 25.02 31.65 3.30
C ILE A 373 26.30 31.09 2.67
N SER A 374 27.30 30.83 3.51
CA SER A 374 28.51 30.08 3.11
C SER A 374 28.19 28.59 2.92
N LYS A 375 29.12 27.84 2.31
CA LYS A 375 29.02 26.37 2.22
C LYS A 375 28.88 25.71 3.60
N GLU A 376 29.60 26.25 4.58
CA GLU A 376 29.55 25.77 5.97
C GLU A 376 28.22 26.11 6.64
N ALA A 377 27.69 27.32 6.43
CA ALA A 377 26.37 27.70 6.91
C ALA A 377 25.27 26.80 6.32
N LEU A 378 25.35 26.49 5.02
CA LEU A 378 24.41 25.58 4.36
C LEU A 378 24.48 24.15 4.95
N LYS A 379 25.70 23.65 5.23
CA LYS A 379 25.90 22.37 5.90
C LYS A 379 25.28 22.36 7.31
N ASN A 380 25.45 23.43 8.07
CA ASN A 380 24.88 23.54 9.41
C ASN A 380 23.34 23.55 9.35
N LEU A 381 22.75 24.32 8.41
CA LEU A 381 21.30 24.31 8.18
C LEU A 381 20.76 22.90 7.85
N TYR A 382 21.53 22.11 7.11
CA TYR A 382 21.20 20.70 6.84
C TYR A 382 21.28 19.83 8.11
N ILE A 383 22.36 19.93 8.89
CA ILE A 383 22.50 19.18 10.16
C ILE A 383 21.36 19.52 11.12
N ASP A 384 21.05 20.82 11.27
CA ASP A 384 19.95 21.29 12.10
C ASP A 384 18.60 20.74 11.62
N SER A 385 18.41 20.62 10.30
CA SER A 385 17.21 20.03 9.73
C SER A 385 17.05 18.54 10.07
N LEU A 386 18.15 17.78 10.14
CA LEU A 386 18.11 16.37 10.55
C LEU A 386 17.76 16.22 12.03
N ASN A 387 18.28 17.09 12.89
CA ASN A 387 17.94 17.09 14.32
C ASN A 387 16.46 17.42 14.53
N MET A 388 15.96 18.45 13.85
CA MET A 388 14.55 18.82 13.88
C MET A 388 13.64 17.69 13.35
N ALA A 389 14.04 17.01 12.28
CA ALA A 389 13.29 15.88 11.73
C ALA A 389 13.23 14.69 12.69
N LYS A 390 14.32 14.43 13.43
CA LYS A 390 14.38 13.39 14.46
C LYS A 390 13.42 13.66 15.61
N GLU A 391 13.34 14.90 16.08
CA GLU A 391 12.38 15.29 17.12
C GLU A 391 10.92 15.12 16.65
N MET A 392 10.64 15.46 15.39
CA MET A 392 9.30 15.31 14.80
C MET A 392 8.88 13.87 14.55
N SER A 393 9.84 12.95 14.34
CA SER A 393 9.57 11.54 14.04
C SER A 393 9.34 10.66 15.29
N GLN A 394 9.55 11.21 16.49
CA GLN A 394 9.40 10.49 17.77
C GLN A 394 8.00 10.62 18.41
N ILE A 395 7.05 11.26 17.71
CA ILE A 395 5.72 11.63 18.21
C ILE A 395 4.67 10.69 17.64
#